data_AF-A0A6A5RKL8-F1
#
_entry.id   AF-A0A6A5RKL8-F1
#
_cell.length_a   1.000
_cell.length_b   1.000
_cell.length_c   1.000
_cell.angle_alpha   90.00
_cell.angle_beta   90.00
_cell.angle_gamma   90.00
#
_symmetry.space_group_name_H-M   'P 1'
#
loop_
_entity.id
_entity.type
_entity.pdbx_description
1 polymer ?
#
loop_
_entity_poly.entity_id
_entity_poly.type
_entity_poly.pdbx_seq_one_letter_code
_entity_poly.pdbx_strand_id
1 'polypeptide(L)'
;TALQRHCDFWDTDGDGLIYPWDIYRGFKKLGFHFSLCLWAAVTMPICASYNTHTSYVPHPLFAINLNNINSNRHGSSTGTYDMDGELDERRFEAIFQKYARGKDYLTMWSTYNVWRNQRCGLDFYGWFAGGLEWVAMYILLWPEDGVMTKREIRSVFDGSIFYTIA
;
A
#
# COMPACT_ATOMS: atom_id res chain seq x y z
N THR A 1 -11.78 0.27 -8.93
CA THR A 1 -10.62 -0.56 -9.32
C THR A 1 -10.12 -1.35 -8.13
N ALA A 2 -9.15 -2.25 -8.30
CA ALA A 2 -8.53 -2.95 -7.17
C ALA A 2 -7.93 -1.99 -6.13
N LEU A 3 -7.24 -0.93 -6.58
CA LEU A 3 -6.73 0.12 -5.69
C LEU A 3 -7.85 0.87 -4.96
N GLN A 4 -8.98 1.12 -5.63
CA GLN A 4 -10.13 1.73 -4.99
C GLN A 4 -10.65 0.88 -3.83
N ARG A 5 -10.87 -0.42 -4.05
CA ARG A 5 -11.31 -1.35 -2.99
C ARG A 5 -10.32 -1.45 -1.83
N HIS A 6 -9.02 -1.40 -2.14
CA HIS A 6 -7.98 -1.30 -1.12
C HIS A 6 -8.15 -0.06 -0.25
N CYS A 7 -8.42 1.09 -0.87
CA CYS A 7 -8.58 2.37 -0.19
C CYS A 7 -9.94 2.52 0.51
N ASP A 8 -11.00 1.86 0.04
CA ASP A 8 -12.36 1.94 0.61
C ASP A 8 -12.42 1.49 2.08
N PHE A 9 -11.54 0.56 2.51
CA PHE A 9 -11.45 0.17 3.93
C PHE A 9 -11.08 1.35 4.84
N TRP A 10 -10.31 2.30 4.31
CA TRP A 10 -9.78 3.44 5.04
C TRP A 10 -10.74 4.62 5.07
N ASP A 11 -11.69 4.71 4.14
CA ASP A 11 -12.74 5.73 4.11
C ASP A 11 -13.92 5.30 4.99
N THR A 12 -13.89 5.68 6.27
CA THR A 12 -14.79 5.11 7.27
C THR A 12 -16.21 5.69 7.26
N ASP A 13 -16.40 6.89 6.74
CA ASP A 13 -17.69 7.57 6.59
C ASP A 13 -18.19 7.60 5.14
N GLY A 14 -17.36 7.18 4.17
CA GLY A 14 -17.77 6.95 2.79
C GLY A 14 -17.96 8.25 2.01
N ASP A 15 -17.27 9.32 2.40
CA ASP A 15 -17.36 10.63 1.77
C ASP A 15 -16.38 10.80 0.58
N GLY A 16 -15.54 9.78 0.33
CA GLY A 16 -14.53 9.80 -0.71
C GLY A 16 -13.23 10.52 -0.31
N LEU A 17 -13.08 10.90 0.96
CA LEU A 17 -11.92 11.60 1.51
C LEU A 17 -11.35 10.85 2.72
N ILE A 18 -10.09 10.41 2.61
CA ILE A 18 -9.40 9.81 3.75
C ILE A 18 -8.63 10.89 4.50
N TYR A 19 -9.00 11.13 5.76
CA TYR A 19 -8.28 12.06 6.63
C TYR A 19 -7.27 11.35 7.54
N PRO A 20 -6.35 12.11 8.19
CA PRO A 20 -5.43 11.56 9.19
C PRO A 20 -6.08 10.65 10.24
N TRP A 21 -7.28 11.00 10.73
CA TRP A 21 -7.97 10.21 11.74
C TRP A 21 -8.57 8.92 11.18
N ASP A 22 -8.91 8.86 9.90
CA ASP A 22 -9.40 7.64 9.26
C ASP A 22 -8.27 6.64 9.09
N ILE A 23 -7.07 7.11 8.71
CA ILE A 23 -5.85 6.30 8.69
C ILE A 23 -5.55 5.75 10.08
N TYR A 24 -5.58 6.60 11.11
CA TYR A 24 -5.38 6.16 12.49
C TYR A 24 -6.37 5.06 12.89
N ARG A 25 -7.66 5.24 12.58
CA ARG A 25 -8.72 4.25 12.86
C ARG A 25 -8.50 2.97 12.08
N GLY A 26 -8.13 3.03 10.81
CA GLY A 26 -7.85 1.88 9.96
C GLY A 26 -6.70 1.04 10.50
N PHE A 27 -5.55 1.66 10.81
CA PHE A 27 -4.41 0.95 11.40
C PHE A 27 -4.76 0.35 12.76
N LYS A 28 -5.55 1.05 13.58
CA LYS A 28 -6.02 0.53 14.87
C LYS A 28 -6.94 -0.69 14.69
N LYS A 29 -7.85 -0.67 13.71
CA LYS A 29 -8.71 -1.82 13.36
C LYS A 29 -7.86 -3.02 12.95
N LEU A 30 -6.78 -2.79 12.21
CA LEU A 30 -5.83 -3.84 11.80
C LEU A 30 -4.88 -4.31 12.91
N GLY A 31 -5.07 -3.87 14.17
CA GLY A 31 -4.30 -4.34 15.32
C GLY A 31 -2.90 -3.74 15.47
N PHE A 32 -2.57 -2.66 14.74
CA PHE A 32 -1.26 -2.02 14.86
C PHE A 32 -1.08 -1.33 16.23
N HIS A 33 0.17 -1.28 16.68
CA HIS A 33 0.53 -0.56 17.90
C HIS A 33 0.28 0.95 17.76
N PHE A 34 -0.11 1.60 18.86
CA PHE A 34 -0.46 3.03 18.92
C PHE A 34 0.55 3.95 18.22
N SER A 35 1.85 3.70 18.41
CA SER A 35 2.91 4.50 17.80
C SER A 35 2.93 4.41 16.26
N LEU A 36 2.66 3.23 15.70
CA LEU A 36 2.58 3.04 14.25
C LEU A 36 1.31 3.69 13.68
N CYS A 37 0.18 3.58 14.39
CA CYS A 37 -1.06 4.26 13.99
C CYS A 37 -0.86 5.78 13.91
N LEU A 38 -0.24 6.38 14.94
CA LEU A 38 0.02 7.82 14.95
C LEU A 38 1.02 8.23 13.87
N TRP A 39 2.07 7.44 13.68
CA TRP A 39 3.07 7.70 12.64
C TRP A 39 2.43 7.68 11.25
N ALA A 40 1.64 6.64 10.92
CA ALA A 40 0.98 6.52 9.62
C ALA A 40 -0.05 7.63 9.37
N ALA A 41 -0.82 7.99 10.41
CA ALA A 41 -1.79 9.08 10.36
C ALA A 41 -1.17 10.45 10.05
N VAL A 42 0.13 10.63 10.32
CA VAL A 42 0.86 11.85 9.97
C VAL A 42 1.53 11.71 8.61
N THR A 43 2.26 10.62 8.38
CA THR A 43 3.12 10.48 7.20
C THR A 43 2.35 10.23 5.91
N MET A 44 1.33 9.36 5.92
CA MET A 44 0.58 9.03 4.71
C MET A 44 -0.16 10.24 4.12
N PRO A 45 -0.91 11.05 4.90
CA PRO A 45 -1.56 12.26 4.39
C PRO A 45 -0.57 13.28 3.81
N ILE A 46 0.58 13.49 4.46
CA ILE A 46 1.61 14.43 3.98
C ILE A 46 2.13 14.00 2.60
N CYS A 47 2.36 12.71 2.41
CA CYS A 47 2.90 12.16 1.16
C CYS A 47 1.85 12.04 0.05
N ALA A 48 0.60 11.75 0.41
CA ALA A 48 -0.43 11.32 -0.54
C ALA A 48 -1.48 12.40 -0.86
N SER A 49 -1.72 13.36 0.02
CA SER A 49 -2.84 14.31 -0.11
C SER A 49 -2.70 15.17 -1.37
N TYR A 50 -1.57 15.86 -1.53
CA TYR A 50 -1.39 16.86 -2.58
C TYR A 50 -1.62 16.30 -4.00
N ASN A 51 -1.11 15.10 -4.28
CA ASN A 51 -1.22 14.48 -5.61
C ASN A 51 -2.66 14.11 -5.99
N THR A 52 -3.57 13.99 -5.02
CA THR A 52 -4.97 13.59 -5.25
C THR A 52 -5.91 14.77 -5.39
N HIS A 53 -5.47 15.97 -5.02
CA HIS A 53 -6.29 17.17 -5.14
C HIS A 53 -6.11 17.85 -6.49
N THR A 54 -7.19 18.46 -6.97
CA THR A 54 -7.22 19.24 -8.22
C THR A 54 -6.81 20.70 -8.02
N SER A 55 -6.64 21.13 -6.76
CA SER A 55 -6.25 22.48 -6.39
C SER A 55 -4.73 22.61 -6.26
N TYR A 56 -4.19 23.77 -6.65
CA TYR A 56 -2.79 24.14 -6.36
C TYR A 56 -2.52 24.38 -4.87
N VAL A 57 -3.58 24.66 -4.10
CA VAL A 57 -3.48 24.85 -2.64
C VAL A 57 -3.72 23.50 -1.97
N PRO A 58 -2.78 23.02 -1.13
CA PRO A 58 -2.96 21.78 -0.37
C PRO A 58 -4.23 21.83 0.47
N HIS A 59 -4.91 20.69 0.60
CA HIS A 59 -6.06 20.60 1.50
C HIS A 59 -5.60 20.89 2.94
N PRO A 60 -6.25 21.80 3.69
CA PRO A 60 -5.76 22.26 5.00
C PRO A 60 -5.65 21.14 6.04
N LEU A 61 -6.40 20.07 5.85
CA LEU A 61 -6.42 18.88 6.71
C LEU A 61 -5.73 17.66 6.06
N PHE A 62 -5.00 17.85 4.96
CA PHE A 62 -4.31 16.78 4.23
C PHE A 62 -5.22 15.59 3.83
N ALA A 63 -6.48 15.86 3.47
CA ALA A 63 -7.38 14.82 3.00
C ALA A 63 -6.81 14.14 1.76
N ILE A 64 -6.95 12.82 1.62
CA ILE A 64 -6.60 12.08 0.41
C ILE A 64 -7.88 11.87 -0.38
N ASN A 65 -7.95 12.36 -1.61
CA ASN A 65 -9.14 12.27 -2.45
C ASN A 65 -9.16 10.95 -3.23
N LEU A 66 -10.12 10.10 -2.90
CA LEU A 66 -10.27 8.77 -3.49
C LEU A 66 -10.52 8.80 -4.99
N ASN A 67 -11.22 9.82 -5.49
CA ASN A 67 -11.52 9.92 -6.93
C ASN A 67 -10.25 10.02 -7.80
N ASN A 68 -9.15 10.51 -7.21
CA ASN A 68 -7.87 10.68 -7.90
C ASN A 68 -6.76 9.83 -7.26
N ILE A 69 -7.10 8.75 -6.54
CA ILE A 69 -6.11 7.96 -5.80
C ILE A 69 -5.01 7.39 -6.71
N ASN A 70 -5.36 7.11 -7.97
CA ASN A 70 -4.43 6.69 -9.02
C ASN A 70 -3.26 7.66 -9.23
N SER A 71 -3.40 8.94 -8.86
CA SER A 71 -2.32 9.93 -8.95
C SER A 71 -1.19 9.70 -7.94
N ASN A 72 -1.39 8.90 -6.88
CA ASN A 72 -0.39 8.62 -5.85
C ASN A 72 0.66 7.56 -6.20
N ARG A 73 0.86 7.31 -7.49
CA ARG A 73 1.88 6.37 -7.96
C ARG A 73 3.28 6.99 -7.89
N HIS A 74 4.26 6.14 -7.61
CA HIS A 74 5.67 6.44 -7.82
C HIS A 74 6.31 5.42 -8.77
N GLY A 75 7.43 5.80 -9.39
CA GLY A 75 8.10 4.97 -10.40
C GLY A 75 8.63 3.65 -9.85
N SER A 76 9.05 3.65 -8.58
CA SER A 76 9.72 2.52 -7.92
C SER A 76 8.75 1.53 -7.29
N SER A 77 7.71 1.15 -8.03
CA SER A 77 6.72 0.17 -7.63
C SER A 77 6.88 -1.12 -8.43
N THR A 78 6.20 -2.19 -8.03
CA THR A 78 6.12 -3.42 -8.84
C THR A 78 5.31 -3.24 -10.13
N GLY A 79 4.59 -2.12 -10.25
CA GLY A 79 3.59 -1.90 -11.30
C GLY A 79 2.44 -2.90 -11.24
N THR A 80 2.20 -3.56 -10.10
CA THR A 80 1.09 -4.51 -9.91
C THR A 80 -0.26 -3.84 -10.11
N TYR A 81 -0.39 -2.58 -9.72
CA TYR A 81 -1.46 -1.73 -10.21
C TYR A 81 -1.07 -1.13 -11.55
N ASP A 82 -2.00 -1.14 -12.50
CA ASP A 82 -1.84 -0.44 -13.77
C ASP A 82 -2.12 1.07 -13.65
N MET A 83 -2.20 1.75 -14.80
CA MET A 83 -2.43 3.19 -14.87
C MET A 83 -3.86 3.61 -14.48
N ASP A 84 -4.78 2.67 -14.35
CA ASP A 84 -6.15 2.90 -13.91
C ASP A 84 -6.37 2.38 -12.47
N GLY A 85 -5.34 1.83 -11.84
CA GLY A 85 -5.40 1.27 -10.48
C GLY A 85 -6.01 -0.14 -10.45
N GLU A 86 -6.16 -0.80 -11.59
CA GLU A 86 -6.57 -2.20 -11.66
C GLU A 86 -5.39 -3.13 -11.38
N LEU A 87 -5.71 -4.31 -10.85
CA LEU A 87 -4.71 -5.33 -10.53
C LEU A 87 -4.30 -6.07 -11.82
N ASP A 88 -3.09 -5.82 -12.31
CA ASP A 88 -2.48 -6.57 -13.41
C ASP A 88 -1.93 -7.91 -12.86
N GLU A 89 -2.76 -8.96 -12.93
CA GLU A 89 -2.43 -10.32 -12.47
C GLU A 89 -1.16 -10.88 -13.13
N ARG A 90 -0.85 -10.48 -14.38
CA ARG A 90 0.37 -10.91 -15.06
C ARG A 90 1.60 -10.28 -14.42
N ARG A 91 1.54 -9.00 -14.05
CA ARG A 91 2.64 -8.33 -13.31
C ARG A 91 2.76 -8.84 -11.89
N PHE A 92 1.64 -9.10 -11.23
CA PHE A 92 1.62 -9.74 -9.91
C PHE A 92 2.33 -11.09 -9.95
N GLU A 93 1.94 -11.99 -10.87
CA GLU A 93 2.54 -13.32 -10.99
C GLU A 93 4.03 -13.25 -11.38
N ALA A 94 4.42 -12.27 -12.19
CA ALA A 94 5.83 -12.05 -12.55
C ALA A 94 6.74 -11.80 -11.34
N ILE A 95 6.22 -11.23 -10.24
CA ILE A 95 6.98 -11.07 -8.99
C ILE A 95 7.34 -12.46 -8.45
N PHE A 96 6.37 -13.36 -8.33
CA PHE A 96 6.60 -14.68 -7.76
C PHE A 96 7.48 -15.54 -8.67
N GLN A 97 7.24 -15.49 -9.98
CA GLN A 97 8.10 -16.18 -10.95
C GLN A 97 9.57 -15.76 -10.83
N LYS A 98 9.84 -14.46 -10.59
CA LYS A 98 11.20 -13.94 -10.48
C LYS A 98 11.83 -14.13 -9.10
N TYR A 99 11.09 -13.96 -8.01
CA TYR A 99 11.64 -13.85 -6.66
C TYR A 99 11.33 -15.03 -5.73
N ALA A 100 10.30 -15.83 -6.03
CA ALA A 100 9.87 -16.94 -5.18
C ALA A 100 10.58 -18.27 -5.50
N ARG A 101 11.39 -18.34 -6.57
CA ARG A 101 12.19 -19.54 -6.94
C ARG A 101 11.36 -20.83 -7.00
N GLY A 102 10.18 -20.77 -7.62
CA GLY A 102 9.26 -21.92 -7.76
C GLY A 102 8.37 -22.18 -6.54
N LYS A 103 8.32 -21.26 -5.58
CA LYS A 103 7.44 -21.31 -4.40
C LYS A 103 6.27 -20.35 -4.58
N ASP A 104 5.18 -20.58 -3.83
CA ASP A 104 4.03 -19.67 -3.75
C ASP A 104 4.08 -18.73 -2.55
N TYR A 105 5.29 -18.35 -2.11
CA TYR A 105 5.50 -17.41 -1.01
C TYR A 105 6.80 -16.62 -1.18
N LEU A 106 6.89 -15.48 -0.50
CA LEU A 106 8.10 -14.67 -0.40
C LEU A 106 8.65 -14.73 1.03
N THR A 107 9.93 -15.10 1.14
CA THR A 107 10.70 -14.92 2.38
C THR A 107 11.04 -13.45 2.58
N MET A 108 11.41 -13.03 3.80
CA MET A 108 11.94 -11.66 4.03
C MET A 108 13.05 -11.28 3.04
N TRP A 109 13.95 -12.21 2.71
CA TRP A 109 15.03 -11.95 1.75
C TRP A 109 14.52 -11.80 0.32
N SER A 110 13.55 -12.63 -0.09
CA SER A 110 12.88 -12.47 -1.39
C SER A 110 12.16 -11.13 -1.47
N THR A 111 11.44 -10.73 -0.42
CA THR A 111 10.74 -9.43 -0.34
C THR A 111 11.70 -8.25 -0.41
N TYR A 112 12.82 -8.30 0.32
CA TYR A 112 13.88 -7.28 0.19
C TYR A 112 14.40 -7.18 -1.26
N ASN A 113 14.58 -8.32 -1.93
CA ASN A 113 14.98 -8.35 -3.33
C ASN A 113 13.88 -7.86 -4.28
N VAL A 114 12.60 -8.03 -3.97
CA VAL A 114 11.51 -7.38 -4.71
C VAL A 114 11.72 -5.87 -4.63
N TRP A 115 11.66 -5.30 -3.43
CA TRP A 115 11.79 -3.85 -3.23
C TRP A 115 13.05 -3.26 -3.87
N ARG A 116 14.23 -3.82 -3.56
CA ARG A 116 15.52 -3.30 -4.01
C ARG A 116 15.61 -3.19 -5.53
N ASN A 117 15.01 -4.14 -6.25
CA ASN A 117 15.12 -4.27 -7.70
C ASN A 117 14.00 -3.56 -8.47
N GLN A 118 12.99 -2.98 -7.79
CA GLN A 118 12.00 -2.11 -8.43
C GLN A 118 12.41 -0.63 -8.44
N ARG A 119 13.55 -0.28 -7.83
CA ARG A 119 14.00 1.12 -7.70
C ARG A 119 14.37 1.74 -9.04
N CYS A 120 13.67 2.80 -9.43
CA CYS A 120 13.97 3.61 -10.60
C CYS A 120 15.01 4.69 -10.30
N GLY A 121 15.83 5.07 -11.28
CA GLY A 121 16.79 6.16 -11.13
C GLY A 121 16.09 7.48 -10.78
N LEU A 122 16.66 8.24 -9.83
CA LEU A 122 16.17 9.54 -9.34
C LEU A 122 14.82 9.54 -8.61
N ASP A 123 14.18 8.39 -8.43
CA ASP A 123 12.92 8.25 -7.68
C ASP A 123 13.17 7.93 -6.20
N PHE A 124 13.90 8.82 -5.50
CA PHE A 124 14.24 8.64 -4.08
C PHE A 124 13.00 8.52 -3.19
N TYR A 125 11.94 9.25 -3.54
CA TYR A 125 10.64 9.16 -2.87
C TYR A 125 10.06 7.74 -3.00
N GLY A 126 9.95 7.22 -4.23
CA GLY A 126 9.43 5.88 -4.45
C GLY A 126 10.29 4.77 -3.84
N TRP A 127 11.61 4.97 -3.68
CA TRP A 127 12.44 4.01 -2.96
C TRP A 127 12.02 3.88 -1.51
N PHE A 128 11.79 5.01 -0.85
CA PHE A 128 11.40 5.02 0.56
C PHE A 128 9.95 4.57 0.74
N ALA A 129 9.02 5.11 -0.06
CA ALA A 129 7.61 4.74 -0.04
C ALA A 129 7.42 3.24 -0.28
N GLY A 130 7.98 2.70 -1.37
CA GLY A 130 7.89 1.26 -1.66
C GLY A 130 8.53 0.38 -0.58
N GLY A 131 9.59 0.85 0.09
CA GLY A 131 10.20 0.12 1.20
C GLY A 131 9.26 0.03 2.40
N LEU A 132 8.63 1.15 2.75
CA LEU A 132 7.64 1.21 3.82
C LEU A 132 6.39 0.39 3.50
N GLU A 133 5.93 0.38 2.25
CA GLU A 133 4.79 -0.45 1.82
C GLU A 133 5.06 -1.94 2.08
N TRP A 134 6.23 -2.46 1.67
CA TRP A 134 6.59 -3.86 1.92
C TRP A 134 6.77 -4.18 3.41
N VAL A 135 7.31 -3.24 4.20
CA VAL A 135 7.45 -3.41 5.65
C VAL A 135 6.08 -3.40 6.33
N ALA A 136 5.21 -2.45 5.98
CA ALA A 136 3.85 -2.37 6.51
C ALA A 136 3.05 -3.64 6.18
N MET A 137 3.19 -4.14 4.95
CA MET A 137 2.58 -5.42 4.53
C MET A 137 3.12 -6.59 5.36
N TYR A 138 4.43 -6.67 5.58
CA TYR A 138 5.02 -7.73 6.40
C TYR A 138 4.52 -7.67 7.86
N ILE A 139 4.42 -6.48 8.44
CA ILE A 139 3.87 -6.28 9.80
C ILE A 139 2.39 -6.65 9.86
N LEU A 140 1.60 -6.28 8.85
CA LEU A 140 0.19 -6.60 8.76
C LEU A 140 -0.06 -8.11 8.72
N LEU A 141 0.70 -8.81 7.86
CA LEU A 141 0.53 -10.25 7.68
C LEU A 141 1.13 -11.07 8.82
N TRP A 142 2.14 -10.52 9.51
CA TRP A 142 2.86 -11.13 10.64
C TRP A 142 3.03 -12.65 10.53
N PRO A 143 3.68 -13.16 9.47
CA PRO A 143 3.69 -14.60 9.20
C PRO A 143 4.47 -15.36 10.27
N GLU A 144 3.83 -16.37 10.88
CA GLU A 144 4.43 -17.19 11.95
C GLU A 144 5.70 -17.93 11.50
N ASP A 145 5.74 -18.34 10.24
CA ASP A 145 6.85 -19.06 9.61
C ASP A 145 7.83 -18.13 8.85
N GLY A 146 7.61 -16.81 8.96
CA GLY A 146 8.43 -15.78 8.35
C GLY A 146 8.27 -15.64 6.83
N VAL A 147 7.23 -16.22 6.24
CA VAL A 147 6.96 -16.11 4.79
C VAL A 147 5.58 -15.53 4.50
N MET A 148 5.50 -14.61 3.54
CA MET A 148 4.22 -14.06 3.08
C MET A 148 3.74 -14.88 1.88
N THR A 149 2.57 -15.50 1.98
CA THR A 149 2.03 -16.31 0.88
C THR A 149 1.54 -15.44 -0.27
N LYS A 150 1.57 -15.99 -1.49
CA LYS A 150 1.05 -15.33 -2.69
C LYS A 150 -0.40 -14.88 -2.50
N ARG A 151 -1.22 -15.74 -1.89
CA ARG A 151 -2.63 -15.46 -1.61
C ARG A 151 -2.80 -14.24 -0.70
N GLU A 152 -2.05 -14.18 0.39
CA GLU A 152 -2.13 -13.08 1.36
C GLU A 152 -1.67 -11.75 0.75
N ILE A 153 -0.53 -11.74 0.05
CA ILE A 153 -0.05 -10.54 -0.64
C ILE A 153 -1.10 -10.07 -1.67
N ARG A 154 -1.70 -10.99 -2.44
CA ARG A 154 -2.76 -10.65 -3.40
C ARG A 154 -3.96 -10.00 -2.71
N SER A 155 -4.37 -10.52 -1.55
CA SER A 155 -5.50 -9.99 -0.78
C SER A 155 -5.21 -8.64 -0.12
N VAL A 156 -3.93 -8.26 0.05
CA VAL A 156 -3.56 -6.89 0.40
C VAL A 156 -3.80 -5.96 -0.80
N PHE A 157 -3.44 -6.36 -2.02
CA PHE A 157 -3.64 -5.52 -3.22
C PHE A 157 -5.11 -5.22 -3.55
N ASP A 158 -6.06 -6.09 -3.22
CA ASP A 158 -7.50 -5.79 -3.43
C ASP A 158 -8.23 -5.37 -2.16
N GLY A 159 -7.52 -5.27 -1.03
CA GLY A 159 -8.05 -4.85 0.27
C GLY A 159 -8.88 -5.90 1.00
N SER A 160 -9.13 -7.06 0.42
CA SER A 160 -10.01 -8.08 0.99
C SER A 160 -9.54 -8.59 2.36
N ILE A 161 -8.22 -8.63 2.58
CA ILE A 161 -7.66 -9.10 3.86
C ILE A 161 -7.94 -8.15 5.03
N PHE A 162 -8.09 -6.85 4.78
CA PHE A 162 -8.31 -5.87 5.83
C PHE A 162 -9.58 -6.16 6.62
N TYR A 163 -10.64 -6.57 5.92
CA TYR A 163 -11.91 -6.98 6.51
C TYR A 163 -11.87 -8.36 7.19
N THR A 164 -10.84 -9.16 6.91
CA THR A 164 -10.63 -10.44 7.60
C THR A 164 -9.89 -10.25 8.92
N ILE A 165 -9.06 -9.21 9.01
CA ILE A 165 -8.24 -8.90 10.19
C ILE A 165 -8.99 -7.99 11.18
N ALA A 166 -9.71 -6.98 10.67
CA ALA A 166 -10.43 -5.96 11.46
C ALA A 166 -11.66 -6.51 12.19
#